data_AF-A0A7S2JLY0-F1
#
_entry.id   AF-A0A7S2JLY0-F1
#
_cell.length_a   1.000
_cell.length_b   1.000
_cell.length_c   1.000
_cell.angle_alpha   90.00
_cell.angle_beta   90.00
_cell.angle_gamma   90.00
#
_symmetry.space_group_name_H-M   'P 1'
#
loop_
_entity.id
_entity.type
_entity.pdbx_description
1 polymer ?
#
loop_
_entity_poly.entity_id
_entity_poly.type
_entity_poly.pdbx_seq_one_letter_code
_entity_poly.pdbx_strand_id
1 'polypeptide(L)'
;RDGERDGPAALCDDFVAQWGLDGRAADRLRELSSEVLEEVMSTFDPKDDGNVNAQLMAFVKAKASAHAAIGDEGDACDGFARRWGLDRGAVARLRELPPDQREDVMASFDPPANLENISSHFMAFVKQRGGAAPADPLEAFGRRWGLDDRALDRLRDAPGDIQDDIMASFDPKGQGNASAVFMSFVKARTRDARDGTVQSFAQRWGLDDRAADRLRELPVRAIDEIVETFDPKGDVENISA
;
A
#
# COMPACT_ATOMS: atom_id res chain seq x y z
N ARG A 1 1.93 42.96 -17.42
CA ARG A 1 2.18 41.56 -17.89
C ARG A 1 2.85 40.91 -16.70
N ASP A 2 2.01 40.55 -15.74
CA ASP A 2 2.37 40.27 -14.36
C ASP A 2 2.08 38.78 -14.17
N GLY A 3 3.13 37.97 -14.33
CA GLY A 3 3.04 36.51 -14.25
C GLY A 3 4.19 36.01 -13.38
N GLU A 4 3.83 35.14 -12.45
CA GLU A 4 4.69 34.32 -11.59
C GLU A 4 5.70 35.06 -10.69
N ARG A 5 5.23 35.57 -9.55
CA ARG A 5 6.05 35.65 -8.32
C ARG A 5 5.55 34.72 -7.21
N ASP A 6 4.76 33.70 -7.54
CA ASP A 6 4.18 32.78 -6.54
C ASP A 6 5.07 31.54 -6.29
N GLY A 7 6.38 31.76 -6.12
CA GLY A 7 7.35 30.72 -5.81
C GLY A 7 7.96 30.90 -4.41
N PRO A 8 8.42 29.82 -3.74
CA PRO A 8 9.04 29.90 -2.41
C PRO A 8 10.27 30.82 -2.38
N ALA A 9 10.94 31.02 -3.53
CA ALA A 9 12.04 31.96 -3.67
C ALA A 9 11.61 33.44 -3.53
N ALA A 10 10.43 33.81 -4.04
CA ALA A 10 9.92 35.18 -3.93
C ALA A 10 9.49 35.51 -2.50
N LEU A 11 8.89 34.54 -1.80
CA LEU A 11 8.56 34.67 -0.37
C LEU A 11 9.82 34.84 0.50
N CYS A 12 10.91 34.14 0.18
CA CYS A 12 12.21 34.33 0.83
C CYS A 12 12.75 35.75 0.62
N ASP A 13 12.69 36.26 -0.61
CA ASP A 13 13.24 37.58 -0.93
C ASP A 13 12.42 38.71 -0.26
N ASP A 14 11.09 38.58 -0.21
CA ASP A 14 10.22 39.53 0.49
C ASP A 14 10.47 39.51 2.01
N PHE A 15 10.63 38.33 2.60
CA PHE A 15 10.94 38.17 4.03
C PHE A 15 12.34 38.72 4.38
N VAL A 16 13.33 38.52 3.50
CA VAL A 16 14.69 39.09 3.64
C VAL A 16 14.65 40.61 3.60
N ALA A 17 13.86 41.18 2.68
CA ALA A 17 13.69 42.63 2.57
C ALA A 17 12.95 43.23 3.77
N GLN A 18 11.88 42.56 4.25
CA GLN A 18 11.07 43.01 5.38
C GLN A 18 11.90 43.18 6.66
N TRP A 19 12.81 42.23 6.93
CA TRP A 19 13.59 42.20 8.18
C TRP A 19 15.03 42.67 8.03
N GLY A 20 15.46 43.11 6.85
CA GLY A 20 16.82 43.57 6.60
C GLY A 20 17.88 42.48 6.83
N LEU A 21 17.59 41.26 6.39
CA LEU A 21 18.47 40.11 6.58
C LEU A 21 19.70 40.17 5.68
N ASP A 22 20.84 39.70 6.19
CA ASP A 22 22.08 39.62 5.43
C ASP A 22 22.09 38.42 4.47
N GLY A 23 23.08 38.38 3.57
CA GLY A 23 23.19 37.30 2.58
C GLY A 23 23.31 35.91 3.22
N ARG A 24 23.92 35.81 4.40
CA ARG A 24 24.09 34.53 5.11
C ARG A 24 22.76 34.03 5.68
N ALA A 25 21.95 34.92 6.24
CA ALA A 25 20.60 34.63 6.68
C ALA A 25 19.69 34.23 5.51
N ALA A 26 19.79 34.94 4.38
CA ALA A 26 19.05 34.61 3.16
C ALA A 26 19.41 33.22 2.61
N ASP A 27 20.70 32.91 2.51
CA ASP A 27 21.16 31.58 2.06
C ASP A 27 20.67 30.48 3.00
N ARG A 28 20.70 30.74 4.31
CA ARG A 28 20.25 29.76 5.30
C ARG A 28 18.76 29.46 5.17
N LEU A 29 17.91 30.44 4.85
CA LEU A 29 16.48 30.23 4.61
C LEU A 29 16.24 29.37 3.36
N ARG A 30 17.01 29.60 2.29
CA ARG A 30 16.90 28.82 1.03
C ARG A 30 17.30 27.36 1.18
N GLU A 31 18.10 27.03 2.18
CA GLU A 31 18.51 25.65 2.51
C GLU A 31 17.48 24.88 3.35
N LEU A 32 16.42 25.52 3.85
CA LEU A 32 15.42 24.87 4.70
C LEU A 32 14.44 24.02 3.87
N SER A 33 13.88 22.98 4.50
CA SER A 33 12.73 22.29 3.94
C SER A 33 11.51 23.22 3.90
N SER A 34 10.58 22.95 2.98
CA SER A 34 9.37 23.77 2.82
C SER A 34 8.58 23.94 4.12
N GLU A 35 8.47 22.89 4.92
CA GLU A 35 7.75 22.88 6.19
C GLU A 35 8.41 23.78 7.25
N VAL A 36 9.73 23.70 7.38
CA VAL A 36 10.48 24.54 8.34
C VAL A 36 10.51 25.98 7.86
N LEU A 37 10.62 26.21 6.55
CA LEU A 37 10.61 27.53 5.95
C LEU A 37 9.28 28.24 6.19
N GLU A 38 8.15 27.55 5.95
CA GLU A 38 6.81 28.09 6.17
C GLU A 38 6.57 28.44 7.64
N GLU A 39 6.97 27.56 8.56
CA GLU A 39 6.84 27.85 9.99
C GLU A 39 7.71 29.03 10.42
N VAL A 40 8.96 29.09 9.94
CA VAL A 40 9.85 30.22 10.24
C VAL A 40 9.26 31.53 9.74
N MET A 41 8.75 31.56 8.50
CA MET A 41 8.15 32.78 7.93
C MET A 41 6.87 33.21 8.66
N SER A 42 6.08 32.25 9.15
CA SER A 42 4.80 32.52 9.82
C SER A 42 4.97 32.94 11.29
N THR A 43 6.01 32.45 11.96
CA THR A 43 6.13 32.54 13.43
C THR A 43 7.33 33.33 13.93
N PHE A 44 8.22 33.77 13.04
CA PHE A 44 9.36 34.58 13.43
C PHE A 44 8.93 36.00 13.81
N ASP A 45 9.08 36.31 15.10
CA ASP A 45 8.79 37.61 15.70
C ASP A 45 10.03 38.10 16.48
N PRO A 46 10.98 38.80 15.83
CA PRO A 46 12.21 39.24 16.47
C PRO A 46 11.94 40.37 17.46
N LYS A 47 12.69 40.38 18.57
CA LYS A 47 12.63 41.46 19.55
C LYS A 47 13.40 42.68 19.04
N ASP A 48 12.89 43.86 19.42
CA ASP A 48 13.38 45.19 18.99
C ASP A 48 14.75 45.60 19.59
N ASP A 49 15.37 44.75 20.42
CA ASP A 49 16.54 45.07 21.24
C ASP A 49 17.85 44.39 20.78
N GLY A 50 17.90 43.79 19.58
CA GLY A 50 19.08 43.02 19.16
C GLY A 50 19.30 42.83 17.66
N ASN A 51 20.36 42.08 17.33
CA ASN A 51 20.72 41.74 15.95
C ASN A 51 19.72 40.72 15.37
N VAL A 52 18.81 41.18 14.51
CA VAL A 52 17.77 40.37 13.85
C VAL A 52 18.34 39.15 13.11
N ASN A 53 19.53 39.24 12.52
CA ASN A 53 20.18 38.11 11.85
C ASN A 53 20.60 37.02 12.85
N ALA A 54 21.12 37.40 14.02
CA ALA A 54 21.46 36.45 15.07
C ALA A 54 20.21 35.80 15.68
N GLN A 55 19.14 36.59 15.85
CA GLN A 55 17.83 36.11 16.31
C GLN A 55 17.23 35.10 15.32
N LEU A 56 17.27 35.40 14.01
CA LEU A 56 16.82 34.48 12.97
C LEU A 56 17.65 33.20 12.95
N MET A 57 18.98 33.30 13.01
CA MET A 57 19.85 32.11 13.01
C MET A 57 19.56 31.21 14.21
N ALA A 58 19.36 31.79 15.39
CA ALA A 58 18.97 31.02 16.57
C ALA A 58 17.58 30.39 16.44
N PHE A 59 16.62 31.14 15.89
CA PHE A 59 15.25 30.67 15.68
C PHE A 59 15.17 29.55 14.64
N VAL A 60 15.79 29.74 13.47
CA VAL A 60 15.92 28.72 12.42
C VAL A 60 16.63 27.49 12.97
N LYS A 61 17.69 27.65 13.77
CA LYS A 61 18.36 26.52 14.41
C LYS A 61 17.41 25.79 15.37
N ALA A 62 16.67 26.51 16.20
CA ALA A 62 15.71 25.92 17.12
C ALA A 62 14.57 25.19 16.39
N LYS A 63 14.02 25.77 15.32
CA LYS A 63 12.94 25.17 14.52
C LYS A 63 13.44 23.99 13.68
N ALA A 64 14.59 24.10 13.03
CA ALA A 64 15.20 22.98 12.33
C ALA A 64 15.57 21.83 13.28
N SER A 65 16.06 22.14 14.49
CA SER A 65 16.30 21.14 15.53
C SER A 65 15.01 20.58 16.12
N ALA A 66 13.94 21.38 16.25
CA ALA A 66 12.64 20.91 16.73
C ALA A 66 11.94 20.04 15.68
N HIS A 67 12.01 20.37 14.39
CA HIS A 67 11.52 19.51 13.30
C HIS A 67 12.37 18.26 13.14
N ALA A 68 13.70 18.37 13.29
CA ALA A 68 14.56 17.19 13.39
C ALA A 68 14.24 16.36 14.63
N ALA A 69 13.83 17.00 15.74
CA ALA A 69 13.42 16.35 16.99
C ALA A 69 11.99 15.75 16.93
N ILE A 70 11.08 16.34 16.16
CA ILE A 70 9.74 15.79 15.87
C ILE A 70 9.88 14.63 14.87
N GLY A 71 10.90 14.66 14.02
CA GLY A 71 11.41 13.48 13.29
C GLY A 71 12.23 12.50 14.13
N ASP A 72 12.56 12.82 15.40
CA ASP A 72 13.39 12.04 16.35
C ASP A 72 12.64 11.80 17.69
N GLU A 73 11.32 12.03 17.75
CA GLU A 73 10.45 11.33 18.70
C GLU A 73 10.42 9.88 18.23
N GLY A 74 11.46 9.18 18.69
CA GLY A 74 12.13 8.09 18.01
C GLY A 74 11.23 7.21 17.17
N ASP A 75 11.50 7.17 15.86
CA ASP A 75 11.11 6.07 15.02
C ASP A 75 11.33 4.79 15.82
N ALA A 76 10.24 4.05 16.06
CA ALA A 76 10.28 2.87 16.89
C ALA A 76 11.35 1.88 16.37
N CYS A 77 11.70 1.98 15.07
CA CYS A 77 12.85 1.31 14.45
C CYS A 77 14.20 1.72 15.04
N ASP A 78 14.45 3.00 15.32
CA ASP A 78 15.70 3.48 15.93
C ASP A 78 15.83 3.07 17.40
N GLY A 79 14.72 3.04 18.15
CA GLY A 79 14.71 2.50 19.51
C GLY A 79 15.05 1.01 19.52
N PHE A 80 14.46 0.26 18.60
CA PHE A 80 14.72 -1.16 18.41
C PHE A 80 16.13 -1.45 17.90
N ALA A 81 16.63 -0.64 16.96
CA ALA A 81 17.99 -0.73 16.44
C ALA A 81 19.03 -0.52 17.54
N ARG A 82 18.80 0.48 18.42
CA ARG A 82 19.66 0.73 19.59
C ARG A 82 19.62 -0.41 20.59
N ARG A 83 18.45 -0.99 20.86
CA ARG A 83 18.29 -2.14 21.77
C ARG A 83 19.11 -3.35 21.31
N TRP A 84 19.11 -3.63 20.01
CA TRP A 84 19.70 -4.85 19.45
C TRP A 84 21.05 -4.63 18.75
N GLY A 85 21.54 -3.39 18.69
CA GLY A 85 22.80 -3.06 18.01
C GLY A 85 22.76 -3.30 16.51
N LEU A 86 21.64 -2.99 15.85
CA LEU A 86 21.47 -3.20 14.41
C LEU A 86 22.28 -2.20 13.59
N ASP A 87 22.84 -2.67 12.48
CA ASP A 87 23.52 -1.82 11.51
C ASP A 87 22.55 -1.04 10.60
N ARG A 88 23.07 -0.06 9.86
CA ARG A 88 22.28 0.79 8.97
C ARG A 88 21.48 0.02 7.93
N GLY A 89 21.99 -1.10 7.41
CA GLY A 89 21.30 -1.92 6.43
C GLY A 89 20.09 -2.64 7.04
N ALA A 90 20.26 -3.20 8.24
CA ALA A 90 19.19 -3.82 9.00
C ALA A 90 18.08 -2.82 9.39
N VAL A 91 18.46 -1.60 9.82
CA VAL A 91 17.48 -0.55 10.15
C VAL A 91 16.73 -0.07 8.91
N ALA A 92 17.42 0.15 7.78
CA ALA A 92 16.76 0.50 6.53
C ALA A 92 15.73 -0.56 6.13
N ARG A 93 16.09 -1.84 6.25
CA ARG A 93 15.16 -2.93 5.95
C ARG A 93 13.94 -2.97 6.87
N LEU A 94 14.12 -2.68 8.16
CA LEU A 94 13.01 -2.58 9.11
C LEU A 94 12.04 -1.43 8.74
N ARG A 95 12.56 -0.30 8.28
CA ARG A 95 11.76 0.84 7.81
C ARG A 95 11.01 0.58 6.51
N GLU A 96 11.54 -0.29 5.66
CA GLU A 96 10.86 -0.71 4.43
C GLU A 96 9.67 -1.64 4.69
N LEU A 97 9.54 -2.22 5.90
CA LEU A 97 8.41 -3.08 6.22
C LEU A 97 7.12 -2.27 6.37
N PRO A 98 5.96 -2.83 5.94
CA PRO A 98 4.65 -2.30 6.27
C PRO A 98 4.44 -2.18 7.79
N PRO A 99 3.63 -1.21 8.27
CA PRO A 99 3.47 -0.92 9.70
C PRO A 99 3.19 -2.16 10.55
N ASP A 100 2.23 -2.99 10.15
CA ASP A 100 1.82 -4.18 10.92
C ASP A 100 2.95 -5.22 11.03
N GLN A 101 3.73 -5.40 9.96
CA GLN A 101 4.89 -6.31 9.95
C GLN A 101 6.04 -5.77 10.77
N ARG A 102 6.25 -4.45 10.72
CA ARG A 102 7.26 -3.77 11.52
C ARG A 102 6.97 -3.95 13.00
N GLU A 103 5.72 -3.74 13.41
CA GLU A 103 5.27 -3.97 14.79
C GLU A 103 5.44 -5.43 15.23
N ASP A 104 5.01 -6.40 14.41
CA ASP A 104 5.16 -7.83 14.69
C ASP A 104 6.64 -8.24 14.82
N VAL A 105 7.49 -7.79 13.88
CA VAL A 105 8.93 -8.04 13.91
C VAL A 105 9.55 -7.46 15.17
N MET A 106 9.21 -6.23 15.51
CA MET A 106 9.76 -5.56 16.69
C MET A 106 9.29 -6.20 18.00
N ALA A 107 8.06 -6.72 18.04
CA ALA A 107 7.50 -7.41 19.21
C ALA A 107 8.05 -8.83 19.38
N SER A 108 8.38 -9.51 18.28
CA SER A 108 8.68 -10.94 18.28
C SER A 108 10.15 -11.30 18.10
N PHE A 109 11.01 -10.34 17.80
CA PHE A 109 12.44 -10.59 17.65
C PHE A 109 13.10 -10.81 19.01
N ASP A 110 13.45 -12.07 19.29
CA ASP A 110 14.11 -12.53 20.51
C ASP A 110 15.33 -13.40 20.17
N PRO A 111 16.47 -12.80 19.78
CA PRO A 111 17.69 -13.54 19.48
C PRO A 111 18.33 -14.13 20.74
N PRO A 112 18.96 -15.32 20.67
CA PRO A 112 19.71 -15.88 21.78
C PRO A 112 20.89 -14.98 22.22
N ALA A 113 21.24 -15.05 23.51
CA ALA A 113 22.35 -14.27 24.06
C ALA A 113 23.70 -14.68 23.43
N ASN A 114 24.58 -13.69 23.18
CA ASN A 114 25.94 -13.84 22.62
C ASN A 114 26.05 -14.14 21.11
N LEU A 115 25.25 -13.50 20.27
CA LEU A 115 25.46 -13.55 18.82
C LEU A 115 26.50 -12.52 18.38
N GLU A 116 27.50 -12.95 17.59
CA GLU A 116 28.50 -12.04 17.02
C GLU A 116 27.93 -11.07 15.98
N ASN A 117 26.80 -11.40 15.33
CA ASN A 117 26.23 -10.58 14.26
C ASN A 117 24.69 -10.52 14.34
N ILE A 118 24.18 -9.74 15.28
CA ILE A 118 22.74 -9.58 15.51
C ILE A 118 22.03 -9.06 14.24
N SER A 119 22.64 -8.16 13.48
CA SER A 119 22.08 -7.68 12.19
C SER A 119 21.81 -8.80 11.20
N SER A 120 22.73 -9.76 11.04
CA SER A 120 22.54 -10.87 10.10
C SER A 120 21.41 -11.79 10.53
N HIS A 121 21.28 -12.03 11.84
CA HIS A 121 20.17 -12.80 12.40
C HIS A 121 18.84 -12.06 12.25
N PHE A 122 18.85 -10.75 12.48
CA PHE A 122 17.68 -9.90 12.24
C PHE A 122 17.26 -9.93 10.78
N MET A 123 18.18 -9.82 9.83
CA MET A 123 17.88 -9.90 8.40
C MET A 123 17.32 -11.27 8.00
N ALA A 124 17.82 -12.36 8.58
CA ALA A 124 17.25 -13.70 8.38
C ALA A 124 15.84 -13.82 8.97
N PHE A 125 15.62 -13.26 10.17
CA PHE A 125 14.32 -13.23 10.83
C PHE A 125 13.28 -12.40 10.07
N VAL A 126 13.67 -11.21 9.61
CA VAL A 126 12.86 -10.37 8.72
C VAL A 126 12.64 -11.04 7.38
N LYS A 127 13.57 -11.83 6.85
CA LYS A 127 13.32 -12.62 5.63
C LYS A 127 12.30 -13.74 5.89
N GLN A 128 12.34 -14.36 7.07
CA GLN A 128 11.42 -15.42 7.46
C GLN A 128 10.00 -14.90 7.75
N ARG A 129 9.86 -13.70 8.33
CA ARG A 129 8.57 -13.08 8.68
C ARG A 129 8.06 -12.05 7.67
N GLY A 130 8.98 -11.28 7.10
CA GLY A 130 8.79 -10.16 6.18
C GLY A 130 9.34 -10.44 4.78
N GLY A 131 9.34 -11.71 4.34
CA GLY A 131 8.93 -11.94 2.96
C GLY A 131 7.58 -11.24 2.86
N ALA A 132 7.48 -10.14 2.12
CA ALA A 132 6.47 -9.10 2.31
C ALA A 132 5.05 -9.62 2.59
N ALA A 133 4.45 -9.43 3.78
CA ALA A 133 3.01 -9.62 3.87
C ALA A 133 2.38 -8.62 2.89
N PRO A 134 1.65 -9.10 1.89
CA PRO A 134 1.14 -8.26 0.84
C PRO A 134 -0.07 -7.50 1.38
N ALA A 135 -0.16 -6.21 1.06
CA ALA A 135 -1.41 -5.46 1.25
C ALA A 135 -2.59 -6.09 0.47
N ASP A 136 -2.27 -6.99 -0.47
CA ASP A 136 -3.19 -7.75 -1.29
C ASP A 136 -3.55 -9.10 -0.63
N PRO A 137 -4.82 -9.33 -0.23
CA PRO A 137 -5.31 -10.61 0.29
C PRO A 137 -4.96 -11.82 -0.60
N LEU A 138 -4.90 -11.64 -1.93
CA LEU A 138 -4.62 -12.72 -2.88
C LEU A 138 -3.18 -13.22 -2.74
N GLU A 139 -2.23 -12.32 -2.60
CA GLU A 139 -0.83 -12.65 -2.39
C GLU A 139 -0.61 -13.36 -1.03
N ALA A 140 -1.37 -12.96 0.01
CA ALA A 140 -1.28 -13.58 1.33
C ALA A 140 -1.80 -15.02 1.26
N PHE A 141 -2.90 -15.21 0.55
CA PHE A 141 -3.46 -16.51 0.24
C PHE A 141 -2.47 -17.37 -0.57
N GLY A 142 -1.82 -16.80 -1.60
CA GLY A 142 -0.80 -17.50 -2.39
C GLY A 142 0.35 -18.01 -1.54
N ARG A 143 0.86 -17.19 -0.63
CA ARG A 143 1.94 -17.58 0.28
C ARG A 143 1.52 -18.63 1.28
N ARG A 144 0.33 -18.50 1.86
CA ARG A 144 -0.23 -19.47 2.81
C ARG A 144 -0.23 -20.88 2.21
N TRP A 145 -0.51 -20.99 0.92
CA TRP A 145 -0.64 -22.27 0.23
C TRP A 145 0.54 -22.62 -0.68
N GLY A 146 1.55 -21.75 -0.80
CA GLY A 146 2.70 -21.95 -1.69
C GLY A 146 2.32 -21.98 -3.17
N LEU A 147 1.41 -21.11 -3.59
CA LEU A 147 0.97 -20.98 -4.97
C LEU A 147 2.01 -20.23 -5.81
N ASP A 148 2.12 -20.61 -7.08
CA ASP A 148 2.93 -19.89 -8.07
C ASP A 148 2.18 -18.69 -8.68
N ASP A 149 2.92 -17.85 -9.40
CA ASP A 149 2.38 -16.62 -10.02
C ASP A 149 1.21 -16.93 -10.97
N ARG A 150 1.27 -18.06 -11.68
CA ARG A 150 0.21 -18.46 -12.63
C ARG A 150 -1.09 -18.81 -11.90
N ALA A 151 -1.01 -19.47 -10.75
CA ALA A 151 -2.16 -19.73 -9.90
C ALA A 151 -2.75 -18.42 -9.34
N LEU A 152 -1.89 -17.48 -8.91
CA LEU A 152 -2.33 -16.17 -8.42
C LEU A 152 -2.99 -15.32 -9.51
N ASP A 153 -2.42 -15.26 -10.71
CA ASP A 153 -3.02 -14.54 -11.84
C ASP A 153 -4.40 -15.11 -12.18
N ARG A 154 -4.56 -16.44 -12.09
CA ARG A 154 -5.85 -17.07 -12.34
C ARG A 154 -6.91 -16.69 -11.30
N LEU A 155 -6.52 -16.48 -10.03
CA LEU A 155 -7.39 -15.98 -8.98
C LEU A 155 -7.75 -14.51 -9.23
N ARG A 156 -6.78 -13.67 -9.61
CA ARG A 156 -7.01 -12.25 -9.96
C ARG A 156 -8.01 -12.07 -11.10
N ASP A 157 -8.00 -12.98 -12.06
CA ASP A 157 -8.92 -12.96 -13.21
C ASP A 157 -10.37 -13.37 -12.85
N ALA A 158 -10.61 -13.93 -11.65
CA ALA A 158 -11.95 -14.31 -11.23
C ALA A 158 -12.75 -13.09 -10.73
N PRO A 159 -14.08 -13.08 -10.85
CA PRO A 159 -14.95 -12.08 -10.21
C PRO A 159 -14.75 -12.03 -8.69
N GLY A 160 -14.94 -10.87 -8.06
CA GLY A 160 -14.59 -10.65 -6.64
C GLY A 160 -15.32 -11.59 -5.66
N ASP A 161 -16.60 -11.85 -5.88
CA ASP A 161 -17.39 -12.81 -5.10
C ASP A 161 -16.85 -14.25 -5.23
N ILE A 162 -16.36 -14.61 -6.42
CA ILE A 162 -15.72 -15.91 -6.67
C ILE A 162 -14.33 -15.96 -6.04
N GLN A 163 -13.57 -14.86 -6.03
CA GLN A 163 -12.31 -14.79 -5.31
C GLN A 163 -12.53 -15.05 -3.82
N ASP A 164 -13.51 -14.38 -3.21
CA ASP A 164 -13.85 -14.53 -1.79
C ASP A 164 -14.26 -15.97 -1.44
N ASP A 165 -15.15 -16.58 -2.24
CA ASP A 165 -15.57 -17.98 -2.06
C ASP A 165 -14.39 -18.95 -2.19
N ILE A 166 -13.52 -18.75 -3.19
CA ILE A 166 -12.34 -19.57 -3.39
C ILE A 166 -11.39 -19.46 -2.19
N MET A 167 -11.10 -18.23 -1.74
CA MET A 167 -10.20 -17.98 -0.61
C MET A 167 -10.75 -18.56 0.70
N ALA A 168 -12.08 -18.53 0.89
CA ALA A 168 -12.73 -19.10 2.07
C ALA A 168 -12.82 -20.63 2.04
N SER A 169 -12.99 -21.22 0.85
CA SER A 169 -13.33 -22.65 0.70
C SER A 169 -12.15 -23.54 0.32
N PHE A 170 -11.02 -22.98 -0.10
CA PHE A 170 -9.87 -23.78 -0.53
C PHE A 170 -9.13 -24.40 0.66
N ASP A 171 -9.26 -25.72 0.80
CA ASP A 171 -8.59 -26.56 1.81
C ASP A 171 -8.00 -27.82 1.16
N PRO A 172 -6.79 -27.73 0.56
CA PRO A 172 -6.16 -28.86 -0.12
C PRO A 172 -5.75 -29.93 0.89
N LYS A 173 -6.41 -31.09 0.83
CA LYS A 173 -6.05 -32.26 1.65
C LYS A 173 -4.85 -32.99 1.05
N GLY A 174 -3.66 -32.85 1.65
CA GLY A 174 -2.49 -33.71 1.41
C GLY A 174 -1.19 -32.97 1.07
N GLN A 175 -0.09 -33.74 0.97
CA GLN A 175 1.23 -33.25 0.50
C GLN A 175 1.31 -33.40 -1.03
N GLY A 176 0.85 -32.39 -1.76
CA GLY A 176 0.91 -32.34 -3.23
C GLY A 176 1.19 -30.93 -3.73
N ASN A 177 1.39 -30.77 -5.04
CA ASN A 177 1.56 -29.45 -5.66
C ASN A 177 0.28 -28.62 -5.48
N ALA A 178 0.28 -27.70 -4.52
CA ALA A 178 -0.86 -26.87 -4.17
C ALA A 178 -1.36 -26.04 -5.37
N SER A 179 -0.47 -25.51 -6.22
CA SER A 179 -0.84 -24.80 -7.44
C SER A 179 -1.69 -25.66 -8.38
N ALA A 180 -1.34 -26.93 -8.57
CA ALA A 180 -2.08 -27.81 -9.48
C ALA A 180 -3.49 -28.14 -8.96
N VAL A 181 -3.61 -28.38 -7.65
CA VAL A 181 -4.89 -28.60 -6.97
C VAL A 181 -5.73 -27.33 -7.02
N PHE A 182 -5.11 -26.18 -6.73
CA PHE A 182 -5.75 -24.88 -6.78
C PHE A 182 -6.29 -24.54 -8.17
N MET A 183 -5.50 -24.73 -9.23
CA MET A 183 -5.95 -24.46 -10.60
C MET A 183 -7.17 -25.30 -10.99
N SER A 184 -7.23 -26.55 -10.53
CA SER A 184 -8.39 -27.42 -10.75
C SER A 184 -9.61 -26.94 -9.95
N PHE A 185 -9.38 -26.50 -8.72
CA PHE A 185 -10.42 -25.96 -7.83
C PHE A 185 -11.02 -24.65 -8.35
N VAL A 186 -10.19 -23.68 -8.76
CA VAL A 186 -10.62 -22.41 -9.36
C VAL A 186 -11.43 -22.68 -10.63
N LYS A 187 -10.97 -23.62 -11.48
CA LYS A 187 -11.69 -24.00 -12.71
C LYS A 187 -13.07 -24.58 -12.41
N ALA A 188 -13.18 -25.45 -11.40
CA ALA A 188 -14.46 -26.01 -10.98
C ALA A 188 -15.39 -24.92 -10.45
N ARG A 189 -14.93 -24.09 -9.51
CA ARG A 189 -15.74 -22.99 -8.93
C ARG A 189 -16.19 -21.98 -9.96
N THR A 190 -15.32 -21.58 -10.89
CA THR A 190 -15.69 -20.66 -11.99
C THR A 190 -16.75 -21.29 -12.90
N ARG A 191 -16.67 -22.60 -13.16
CA ARG A 191 -17.67 -23.29 -13.99
C ARG A 191 -19.02 -23.37 -13.28
N ASP A 192 -19.03 -23.71 -11.99
CA ASP A 192 -20.26 -23.88 -11.22
C ASP A 192 -20.96 -22.53 -11.01
N ALA A 193 -20.20 -21.47 -10.73
CA ALA A 193 -20.74 -20.10 -10.66
C ALA A 193 -21.38 -19.68 -11.98
N ARG A 194 -20.67 -19.88 -13.09
CA ARG A 194 -21.17 -19.60 -14.43
C ARG A 194 -22.46 -20.37 -14.73
N ASP A 195 -22.51 -21.65 -14.39
CA ASP A 195 -23.68 -22.49 -14.63
C ASP A 195 -24.89 -21.99 -13.83
N GLY A 196 -24.68 -21.63 -12.56
CA GLY A 196 -25.71 -21.02 -11.72
C GLY A 196 -26.22 -19.68 -12.27
N THR A 197 -25.33 -18.82 -12.78
CA THR A 197 -25.69 -17.56 -13.43
C THR A 197 -26.53 -17.80 -14.68
N VAL A 198 -26.09 -18.69 -15.58
CA VAL A 198 -26.83 -19.00 -16.82
C VAL A 198 -28.18 -19.63 -16.49
N GLN A 199 -28.26 -20.51 -15.49
CA GLN A 199 -29.51 -21.16 -15.11
C GLN A 199 -30.51 -20.17 -14.49
N SER A 200 -30.03 -19.25 -13.64
CA SER A 200 -30.87 -18.19 -13.06
C SER A 200 -31.39 -17.23 -14.14
N PHE A 201 -30.54 -16.88 -15.10
CA PHE A 201 -30.91 -16.05 -16.25
C PHE A 201 -31.94 -16.75 -17.14
N ALA A 202 -31.71 -18.03 -17.46
CA ALA A 202 -32.64 -18.84 -18.24
C ALA A 202 -34.00 -18.96 -17.55
N GLN A 203 -34.02 -19.18 -16.23
CA GLN A 203 -35.26 -19.23 -15.47
C GLN A 203 -35.99 -17.89 -15.45
N ARG A 204 -35.25 -16.78 -15.25
CA ARG A 204 -35.83 -15.43 -15.22
C ARG A 204 -36.50 -15.06 -16.53
N TRP A 205 -35.93 -15.47 -17.65
CA TRP A 205 -36.38 -15.09 -18.99
C TRP A 205 -37.08 -16.22 -19.76
N GLY A 206 -37.32 -17.37 -19.12
CA GLY A 206 -38.00 -18.51 -19.72
C GLY A 206 -37.24 -19.15 -20.89
N LEU A 207 -35.91 -19.08 -20.89
CA LEU A 207 -35.09 -19.68 -21.96
C LEU A 207 -35.14 -21.21 -21.89
N ASP A 208 -35.18 -21.84 -23.05
CA ASP A 208 -35.08 -23.30 -23.15
C ASP A 208 -33.64 -23.81 -22.92
N ASP A 209 -33.50 -25.13 -22.76
CA ASP A 209 -32.20 -25.76 -22.50
C ASP A 209 -31.18 -25.48 -23.61
N ARG A 210 -31.62 -25.35 -24.86
CA ARG A 210 -30.73 -25.07 -26.00
C ARG A 210 -30.17 -23.67 -25.93
N ALA A 211 -30.99 -22.67 -25.59
CA ALA A 211 -30.55 -21.30 -25.39
C ALA A 211 -29.60 -21.18 -24.19
N ALA A 212 -29.92 -21.87 -23.08
CA ALA A 212 -29.03 -21.94 -21.92
C ALA A 212 -27.67 -22.57 -22.29
N ASP A 213 -27.66 -23.66 -23.06
CA ASP A 213 -26.42 -24.30 -23.53
C ASP A 213 -25.58 -23.39 -24.41
N ARG A 214 -26.21 -22.56 -25.27
CA ARG A 214 -25.49 -21.56 -26.06
C ARG A 214 -24.84 -20.49 -25.19
N LEU A 215 -25.52 -20.04 -24.13
CA LEU A 215 -24.91 -19.13 -23.16
C LEU A 215 -23.73 -19.80 -22.42
N ARG A 216 -23.79 -21.11 -22.16
CA ARG A 216 -22.68 -21.91 -21.59
C ARG A 216 -21.50 -22.13 -22.54
N GLU A 217 -21.59 -21.76 -23.81
CA GLU A 217 -20.46 -21.80 -24.73
C GLU A 217 -19.67 -20.48 -24.78
N LEU A 218 -20.27 -19.36 -24.35
CA LEU A 218 -19.66 -18.03 -24.44
C LEU A 218 -18.46 -17.82 -23.47
N PRO A 219 -17.60 -16.81 -23.69
CA PRO A 219 -16.66 -16.37 -22.65
C PRO A 219 -17.40 -15.80 -21.43
N VAL A 220 -16.83 -15.95 -20.22
CA VAL A 220 -17.46 -15.47 -18.96
C VAL A 220 -17.84 -13.99 -19.06
N ARG A 221 -16.94 -13.14 -19.55
CA ARG A 221 -17.21 -11.70 -19.72
C ARG A 221 -18.42 -11.40 -20.62
N ALA A 222 -18.64 -12.21 -21.65
CA ALA A 222 -19.79 -12.02 -22.55
C ALA A 222 -21.09 -12.44 -21.85
N ILE A 223 -21.06 -13.44 -20.98
CA ILE A 223 -22.23 -13.84 -20.18
C ILE A 223 -22.55 -12.75 -19.17
N ASP A 224 -21.54 -12.23 -18.46
CA ASP A 224 -21.73 -11.16 -17.48
C ASP A 224 -22.35 -9.93 -18.15
N GLU A 225 -21.82 -9.51 -19.31
CA GLU A 225 -22.36 -8.40 -20.10
C GLU A 225 -23.81 -8.66 -20.54
N ILE A 226 -24.13 -9.86 -21.04
CA ILE A 226 -25.49 -10.22 -21.43
C ILE A 226 -26.42 -10.19 -20.21
N VAL A 227 -26.01 -10.77 -19.09
CA VAL A 227 -26.85 -10.84 -17.88
C VAL A 227 -27.12 -9.46 -17.30
N GLU A 228 -26.15 -8.55 -17.35
CA GLU A 228 -26.30 -7.17 -16.86
C GLU A 228 -27.12 -6.27 -17.79
N THR A 229 -26.97 -6.42 -19.11
CA THR A 229 -27.49 -5.46 -20.09
C THR A 229 -28.75 -5.93 -20.82
N PHE A 230 -29.11 -7.21 -20.71
CA PHE A 230 -30.27 -7.77 -21.40
C PHE A 230 -31.58 -7.28 -20.78
N ASP A 231 -32.17 -6.28 -21.44
CA ASP A 231 -33.47 -5.70 -21.14
C ASP A 231 -34.39 -5.85 -22.38
N PRO A 232 -35.11 -6.98 -22.51
CA PRO A 232 -36.03 -7.17 -23.61
C PRO A 232 -37.22 -6.22 -23.44
N LYS A 233 -37.23 -5.14 -24.22
CA LYS A 233 -38.34 -4.18 -24.22
C LYS A 233 -39.63 -4.85 -24.73
N GLY A 234 -40.56 -5.11 -23.83
CA GLY A 234 -41.95 -5.51 -24.11
C GLY A 234 -42.40 -6.72 -23.29
N ASP A 235 -43.70 -6.83 -23.04
CA ASP A 235 -44.33 -8.04 -22.47
C ASP A 235 -44.03 -9.24 -23.39
N VAL A 236 -42.93 -9.92 -23.13
CA VAL A 236 -42.60 -11.21 -23.75
C VAL A 236 -42.67 -12.27 -22.67
N GLU A 237 -43.90 -12.63 -22.31
CA GLU A 237 -44.17 -13.96 -21.79
C GLU A 237 -43.68 -14.96 -22.85
N ASN A 238 -42.48 -15.49 -22.64
CA ASN A 238 -41.85 -16.57 -23.41
C ASN A 238 -41.17 -16.16 -24.73
N ILE A 239 -39.86 -15.93 -24.68
CA ILE A 239 -39.00 -15.59 -25.85
C ILE A 239 -38.63 -16.87 -26.65
N SER A 240 -39.00 -18.06 -26.16
CA SER A 240 -38.56 -19.36 -26.67
C SER A 240 -39.52 -20.05 -27.65
N ALA A 241 -40.46 -19.32 -28.27
CA ALA A 241 -41.48 -19.90 -29.16
C ALA A 241 -41.03 -20.04 -30.62
#